data_AF-A0A7K2X4Y4-F1
#
_entry.id   AF-A0A7K2X4Y4-F1
#
_cell.length_a   1.000
_cell.length_b   1.000
_cell.length_c   1.000
_cell.angle_alpha   90.00
_cell.angle_beta   90.00
_cell.angle_gamma   90.00
#
_symmetry.space_group_name_H-M   'P 1'
#
loop_
_entity.id
_entity.type
_entity.pdbx_description
1 polymer ?
#
loop_
_entity_poly.entity_id
_entity_poly.type
_entity_poly.pdbx_seq_one_letter_code
_entity_poly.pdbx_strand_id
1 'polypeptide(L)'
;MTASAAARTALTPGRPEGLTEVEAARRLAAAGPNEVAARKPVRLRGRILAQLRDPLIMVLLGAVVLTLAIGDHADAIVIALVVVVNTTVGVVQEVRADDAVAALSALSAPHARVRRDGAVRDLPAAEVVPGDVLLLGEGDVVAADAELAEASALLLDESMLTGESVPVDKDAGDPLGAGTVVVRGRGAATVTATGASSALGRIAALLDDRREPTPLQHRLAALGRVLAAVTLILCALVFALGLVRGLPPG
;
A
#
# COMPACT_ATOMS: atom_id res chain seq x y z
N MET A 1 28.92 21.05 -7.69
CA MET A 1 29.19 19.93 -8.62
C MET A 1 30.14 18.90 -7.99
N THR A 2 29.89 18.53 -6.73
CA THR A 2 30.76 17.65 -5.95
C THR A 2 29.91 17.01 -4.84
N ALA A 3 30.17 15.73 -4.54
CA ALA A 3 29.53 14.88 -3.53
C ALA A 3 28.28 14.08 -3.95
N SER A 4 28.45 13.11 -4.85
CA SER A 4 27.64 11.88 -4.83
C SER A 4 28.42 10.73 -5.49
N ALA A 5 29.53 10.34 -4.86
CA ALA A 5 30.36 9.21 -5.29
C ALA A 5 30.62 8.21 -4.15
N ALA A 6 29.93 8.37 -3.01
CA ALA A 6 30.15 7.59 -1.80
C ALA A 6 28.92 6.75 -1.47
N ALA A 7 28.84 5.56 -2.07
CA ALA A 7 28.20 4.33 -1.57
C ALA A 7 27.92 3.33 -2.71
N ARG A 8 28.87 3.13 -3.63
CA ARG A 8 28.90 1.89 -4.41
C ARG A 8 29.51 0.82 -3.51
N THR A 9 28.72 0.30 -2.58
CA THR A 9 29.05 -0.92 -1.84
C THR A 9 29.46 -1.95 -2.88
N ALA A 10 30.67 -2.51 -2.73
CA ALA A 10 31.25 -3.45 -3.67
C ALA A 10 30.32 -4.65 -3.91
N LEU A 11 29.48 -4.55 -4.95
CA LEU A 11 28.75 -5.66 -5.51
C LEU A 11 29.82 -6.61 -6.05
N THR A 12 30.00 -7.75 -5.38
CA THR A 12 30.88 -8.80 -5.88
C THR A 12 30.35 -9.21 -7.26
N PRO A 13 31.17 -9.22 -8.33
CA PRO A 13 30.72 -9.68 -9.64
C PRO A 13 30.06 -11.04 -9.48
N GLY A 14 28.84 -11.16 -10.00
CA GLY A 14 27.92 -12.26 -9.72
C GLY A 14 28.63 -13.60 -9.85
N ARG A 15 28.59 -14.40 -8.78
CA ARG A 15 29.10 -15.78 -8.86
C ARG A 15 28.35 -16.48 -10.00
N PRO A 16 29.04 -17.26 -10.85
CA PRO A 16 28.38 -18.05 -11.89
C PRO A 16 27.41 -19.10 -11.32
N GLU A 17 27.38 -19.31 -10.01
CA GLU A 17 26.44 -20.19 -9.33
C GLU A 17 25.28 -19.43 -8.66
N GLY A 18 25.30 -18.10 -8.64
CA GLY A 18 24.34 -17.27 -7.92
C GLY A 18 24.56 -17.25 -6.40
N LEU A 19 23.54 -16.82 -5.65
CA LEU A 19 23.54 -16.84 -4.18
C LEU A 19 23.19 -18.23 -3.64
N THR A 20 23.65 -18.56 -2.44
CA THR A 20 23.13 -19.73 -1.72
C THR A 20 21.78 -19.40 -1.08
N GLU A 21 20.88 -20.37 -0.91
CA GLU A 21 19.57 -20.13 -0.25
C GLU A 21 19.72 -19.54 1.16
N VAL A 22 20.75 -19.95 1.92
CA VAL A 22 21.02 -19.42 3.26
C VAL A 22 21.38 -17.93 3.20
N GLU A 23 22.20 -17.54 2.24
CA GLU A 23 22.59 -16.14 2.03
C GLU A 23 21.41 -15.31 1.55
N ALA A 24 20.61 -15.84 0.64
CA ALA A 24 19.41 -15.16 0.15
C ALA A 24 18.41 -14.92 1.29
N ALA A 25 18.13 -15.94 2.12
CA ALA A 25 17.27 -15.81 3.29
C ALA A 25 17.80 -14.78 4.30
N ARG A 26 19.12 -14.75 4.54
CA ARG A 26 19.76 -13.76 5.41
C ARG A 26 19.58 -12.34 4.86
N ARG A 27 19.77 -12.15 3.56
CA ARG A 27 19.57 -10.84 2.91
C ARG A 27 18.11 -10.43 2.91
N LEU A 28 17.19 -11.35 2.71
CA LEU A 28 15.74 -11.09 2.76
C LEU A 28 15.33 -10.62 4.16
N ALA A 29 15.85 -11.26 5.21
CA ALA A 29 15.61 -10.83 6.58
C ALA A 29 16.20 -9.44 6.91
N ALA A 30 17.30 -9.05 6.27
CA ALA A 30 17.96 -7.77 6.51
C ALA A 30 17.40 -6.61 5.67
N ALA A 31 17.14 -6.84 4.37
CA ALA A 31 16.65 -5.84 3.44
C ALA A 31 15.11 -5.73 3.43
N GLY A 32 14.42 -6.79 3.86
CA GLY A 32 12.98 -6.92 3.71
C GLY A 32 12.58 -7.45 2.32
N PRO A 33 11.28 -7.74 2.12
CA PRO A 33 10.77 -8.22 0.84
C PRO A 33 10.94 -7.16 -0.26
N ASN A 34 11.13 -7.63 -1.49
CA ASN A 34 11.16 -6.81 -2.71
C ASN A 34 9.74 -6.36 -3.08
N GLU A 35 9.20 -5.47 -2.25
CA GLU A 35 7.91 -4.84 -2.45
C GLU A 35 8.09 -3.34 -2.31
N VAL A 36 7.45 -2.58 -3.21
CA VAL A 36 7.37 -1.13 -3.11
C VAL A 36 6.38 -0.82 -1.99
N ALA A 37 6.89 -0.86 -0.76
CA ALA A 37 6.24 -0.59 0.53
C ALA A 37 4.70 -0.64 0.49
N ALA A 38 4.12 -1.83 0.73
CA ALA A 38 2.74 -1.92 1.17
C ALA A 38 2.59 -1.05 2.44
N ARG A 39 1.60 -0.16 2.43
CA ARG A 39 1.34 0.75 3.56
C ARG A 39 1.23 -0.09 4.82
N LYS A 40 1.99 0.26 5.87
CA LYS A 40 1.97 -0.48 7.15
C LYS A 40 0.51 -0.72 7.55
N PRO A 41 0.11 -1.97 7.82
CA PRO A 41 -1.28 -2.25 8.15
C PRO A 41 -1.68 -1.39 9.35
N VAL A 42 -2.76 -0.63 9.17
CA VAL A 42 -3.28 0.22 10.24
C VAL A 42 -3.67 -0.71 11.38
N ARG A 43 -2.99 -0.57 12.53
CA ARG A 43 -3.25 -1.40 13.72
C ARG A 43 -4.74 -1.31 14.08
N LEU A 44 -5.33 -2.39 14.59
CA LEU A 44 -6.75 -2.47 14.97
C LEU A 44 -7.21 -1.25 15.81
N ARG A 45 -6.38 -0.81 16.77
CA ARG A 45 -6.65 0.40 17.57
C ARG A 45 -6.71 1.67 16.74
N GLY A 46 -5.87 1.79 15.72
CA GLY A 46 -5.87 2.90 14.77
C GLY A 46 -7.13 2.92 13.91
N ARG A 47 -7.62 1.75 13.48
CA ARG A 47 -8.89 1.61 12.74
C ARG A 47 -10.09 2.03 13.59
N ILE A 48 -10.16 1.54 14.83
CA ILE A 48 -11.20 1.94 15.80
C ILE A 48 -11.17 3.46 16.04
N LEU A 49 -9.99 4.05 16.24
CA LEU A 49 -9.86 5.48 16.47
C LEU A 49 -10.22 6.33 15.24
N ALA A 50 -9.96 5.82 14.03
CA ALA A 50 -10.41 6.44 12.80
C ALA A 50 -11.94 6.40 12.68
N GLN A 51 -12.57 5.26 13.01
CA GLN A 51 -14.03 5.12 13.03
C GLN A 51 -14.69 6.09 14.01
N LEU A 52 -14.13 6.25 15.22
CA LEU A 52 -14.65 7.20 16.23
C LEU A 52 -14.51 8.67 15.81
N ARG A 53 -13.62 8.97 14.86
CA ARG A 53 -13.46 10.30 14.25
C ARG A 53 -14.37 10.52 13.04
N ASP A 54 -15.18 9.54 12.66
CA ASP A 54 -16.18 9.73 11.62
C ASP A 54 -17.23 10.76 12.08
N PRO A 55 -17.57 11.78 11.28
CA PRO A 55 -18.54 12.82 11.64
C PRO A 55 -19.90 12.26 12.07
N LEU A 56 -20.36 11.17 11.47
CA LEU A 56 -21.65 10.56 11.78
C LEU A 56 -21.60 9.87 13.16
N ILE A 57 -20.51 9.16 13.46
CA ILE A 57 -20.32 8.54 14.78
C ILE A 57 -20.14 9.59 15.87
N MET A 58 -19.46 10.70 15.60
CA MET A 58 -19.36 11.81 16.54
C MET A 58 -20.74 12.39 16.91
N VAL A 59 -21.66 12.50 15.95
CA VAL A 59 -23.04 12.95 16.22
C VAL A 59 -23.77 11.95 17.14
N LEU A 60 -23.66 10.65 16.87
CA LEU A 60 -24.26 9.62 17.73
C LEU A 60 -23.65 9.62 19.13
N LEU A 61 -22.32 9.78 19.25
CA LEU A 61 -21.64 9.88 20.53
C LEU A 61 -22.11 11.11 21.32
N GLY A 62 -22.29 12.24 20.64
CA GLY A 62 -22.90 13.44 21.22
C GLY A 62 -24.33 13.22 21.69
N ALA A 63 -25.14 12.47 20.94
CA ALA A 63 -26.48 12.09 21.34
C ALA A 63 -26.47 11.22 22.61
N VAL A 64 -25.59 10.23 22.72
CA VAL A 64 -25.43 9.41 23.95
C VAL A 64 -25.12 10.30 25.17
N VAL A 65 -24.20 11.25 25.03
CA VAL A 65 -23.83 12.17 26.13
C VAL A 65 -25.02 13.04 26.53
N LEU A 66 -25.77 13.58 25.56
CA LEU A 66 -26.94 14.42 25.83
C LEU A 66 -28.06 13.64 26.51
N THR A 67 -28.38 12.44 26.03
CA THR A 67 -29.42 11.57 26.60
C THR A 67 -29.06 11.14 28.03
N LEU A 68 -27.80 10.80 28.30
CA LEU A 68 -27.33 10.52 29.67
C LEU A 68 -27.46 11.74 30.59
N ALA A 69 -27.22 12.95 30.08
CA ALA A 69 -27.37 14.17 30.87
C ALA A 69 -28.85 14.48 31.22
N ILE A 70 -29.79 14.04 30.38
CA ILE A 70 -31.23 14.14 30.63
C ILE A 70 -31.71 13.08 31.66
N GLY A 71 -30.91 12.02 31.88
CA GLY A 71 -31.22 10.94 32.82
C GLY A 71 -31.95 9.76 32.18
N ASP A 72 -32.16 9.77 30.86
CA ASP A 72 -32.74 8.65 30.14
C ASP A 72 -31.67 7.59 29.82
N HIS A 73 -31.48 6.70 30.79
CA HIS A 73 -30.53 5.61 30.65
C HIS A 73 -30.95 4.58 29.58
N ALA A 74 -32.25 4.43 29.30
CA ALA A 74 -32.73 3.43 28.35
C ALA A 74 -32.37 3.83 26.92
N ASP A 75 -32.68 5.06 26.52
CA ASP A 75 -32.35 5.56 25.18
C ASP A 75 -30.84 5.69 24.97
N ALA A 76 -30.09 6.10 26.00
CA ALA A 76 -28.64 6.16 25.93
C ALA A 76 -28.00 4.78 25.67
N ILE A 77 -28.52 3.72 26.32
CA ILE A 77 -28.05 2.35 26.10
C ILE A 77 -28.36 1.88 24.67
N VAL A 78 -29.54 2.20 24.14
CA VAL A 78 -29.93 1.85 22.77
C VAL A 78 -29.00 2.52 21.75
N ILE A 79 -28.74 3.82 21.88
CA ILE A 79 -27.84 4.54 20.96
C ILE A 79 -26.41 4.02 21.08
N ALA A 80 -25.92 3.78 22.31
CA ALA A 80 -24.60 3.21 22.52
C ALA A 80 -24.45 1.83 21.87
N LEU A 81 -25.47 0.97 21.96
CA LEU A 81 -25.49 -0.32 21.31
C LEU A 81 -25.39 -0.19 19.79
N VAL A 82 -26.13 0.74 19.17
CA VAL A 82 -26.06 1.01 17.73
C VAL A 82 -24.64 1.42 17.32
N VAL A 83 -24.00 2.30 18.10
CA VAL A 83 -22.60 2.73 17.83
C VAL A 83 -21.64 1.55 17.89
N VAL A 84 -21.75 0.68 18.91
CA VAL A 84 -20.90 -0.49 19.07
C VAL A 84 -21.08 -1.47 17.92
N VAL A 85 -22.33 -1.78 17.55
CA VAL A 85 -22.64 -2.68 16.44
C VAL A 85 -22.11 -2.12 15.12
N ASN A 86 -22.39 -0.84 14.82
CA ASN A 86 -21.92 -0.21 13.58
C ASN A 86 -20.39 -0.16 13.51
N THR A 87 -19.72 0.23 14.59
CA THR A 87 -18.25 0.24 14.66
C THR A 87 -17.67 -1.15 14.43
N THR A 88 -18.25 -2.17 15.06
CA THR A 88 -17.79 -3.56 14.92
C THR A 88 -17.98 -4.06 13.50
N VAL A 89 -19.17 -3.85 12.92
CA VAL A 89 -19.48 -4.24 11.54
C VAL A 89 -18.56 -3.51 10.56
N GLY A 90 -18.36 -2.20 10.74
CA GLY A 90 -17.47 -1.39 9.90
C GLY A 90 -16.03 -1.89 9.92
N VAL A 91 -15.46 -2.12 11.11
CA VAL A 91 -14.08 -2.65 11.24
C VAL A 91 -13.96 -4.05 10.62
N VAL A 92 -14.94 -4.94 10.83
CA VAL A 92 -14.92 -6.28 10.22
C VAL A 92 -15.03 -6.21 8.70
N GLN A 93 -15.86 -5.31 8.16
CA GLN A 93 -16.00 -5.09 6.73
C GLN A 93 -14.71 -4.54 6.11
N GLU A 94 -14.05 -3.58 6.79
CA GLU A 94 -12.77 -3.02 6.37
C GLU A 94 -11.67 -4.09 6.33
N VAL A 95 -11.56 -4.92 7.38
CA VAL A 95 -10.59 -6.03 7.43
C VAL A 95 -10.83 -7.02 6.29
N ARG A 96 -12.08 -7.44 6.09
CA ARG A 96 -12.43 -8.39 5.00
C ARG A 96 -12.13 -7.81 3.62
N ALA A 97 -12.36 -6.52 3.42
CA ALA A 97 -12.05 -5.84 2.17
C ALA A 97 -10.53 -5.81 1.92
N ASP A 98 -9.74 -5.45 2.94
CA ASP A 98 -8.27 -5.47 2.87
C ASP A 98 -7.75 -6.87 2.56
N ASP A 99 -8.26 -7.91 3.25
CA ASP A 99 -7.84 -9.30 3.06
C ASP A 99 -8.16 -9.80 1.64
N ALA A 100 -9.33 -9.43 1.09
CA ALA A 100 -9.71 -9.77 -0.27
C ALA A 100 -8.78 -9.12 -1.29
N VAL A 101 -8.43 -7.83 -1.09
CA VAL A 101 -7.46 -7.13 -1.94
C VAL A 101 -6.08 -7.78 -1.85
N ALA A 102 -5.62 -8.11 -0.64
CA ALA A 102 -4.33 -8.77 -0.44
C ALA A 102 -4.27 -10.15 -1.12
N ALA A 103 -5.33 -10.96 -1.01
CA ALA A 103 -5.43 -12.25 -1.68
C ALA A 103 -5.38 -12.11 -3.21
N LEU A 104 -6.10 -11.13 -3.78
CA LEU A 104 -6.06 -10.83 -5.22
C LEU A 104 -4.67 -10.38 -5.68
N SER A 105 -4.00 -9.56 -4.87
CA SER A 105 -2.61 -9.15 -5.14
C SER A 105 -1.65 -10.33 -5.11
N ALA A 106 -1.82 -11.28 -4.17
CA ALA A 106 -0.99 -12.48 -4.08
C ALA A 106 -1.18 -13.42 -5.29
N LEU A 107 -2.40 -13.53 -5.83
CA LEU A 107 -2.67 -14.35 -7.03
C LEU A 107 -2.06 -13.77 -8.31
N SER A 108 -1.85 -12.45 -8.34
CA SER A 108 -1.21 -11.75 -9.47
C SER A 108 0.26 -11.41 -9.20
N ALA A 109 0.85 -11.96 -8.13
CA ALA A 109 2.20 -11.61 -7.73
C ALA A 109 3.20 -12.03 -8.83
N PRO A 110 4.01 -11.10 -9.35
CA PRO A 110 4.98 -11.42 -10.38
C PRO A 110 5.99 -12.44 -9.83
N HIS A 111 6.38 -13.39 -10.68
CA HIS A 111 7.41 -14.37 -10.38
C HIS A 111 8.72 -13.97 -11.06
N ALA A 112 9.84 -14.47 -10.54
CA ALA A 112 11.17 -14.20 -11.04
C ALA A 112 11.98 -15.48 -11.12
N ARG A 113 12.63 -15.69 -12.27
CA ARG A 113 13.62 -16.75 -12.43
C ARG A 113 14.97 -16.26 -11.93
N VAL A 114 15.48 -16.91 -10.88
CA VAL A 114 16.79 -16.62 -10.29
C VAL A 114 17.69 -17.84 -10.33
N ARG A 115 19.00 -17.62 -10.36
CA ARG A 115 19.97 -18.68 -10.11
C ARG A 115 20.41 -18.63 -8.65
N ARG A 116 20.15 -19.72 -7.91
CA ARG A 116 20.60 -19.92 -6.52
C ARG A 116 21.11 -21.35 -6.33
N ASP A 117 22.21 -21.50 -5.59
CA ASP A 117 22.92 -22.77 -5.40
C ASP A 117 23.23 -23.50 -6.73
N GLY A 118 23.55 -22.73 -7.78
CA GLY A 118 23.83 -23.24 -9.14
C GLY A 118 22.59 -23.68 -9.93
N ALA A 119 21.40 -23.73 -9.32
CA ALA A 119 20.16 -24.15 -9.96
C ALA A 119 19.26 -22.95 -10.31
N VAL A 120 18.51 -23.08 -11.40
CA VAL A 120 17.46 -22.11 -11.74
C VAL A 120 16.23 -22.39 -10.89
N ARG A 121 15.71 -21.35 -10.25
CA ARG A 121 14.51 -21.38 -9.42
C ARG A 121 13.55 -20.32 -9.88
N ASP A 122 12.28 -20.67 -9.86
CA ASP A 122 11.18 -19.74 -10.06
C ASP A 122 10.58 -19.43 -8.68
N LEU A 123 10.61 -18.16 -8.29
CA LEU A 123 10.16 -17.73 -6.96
C LEU A 123 9.37 -16.42 -7.05
N PRO A 124 8.55 -16.09 -6.04
CA PRO A 124 7.85 -14.82 -5.99
C PRO A 124 8.84 -13.64 -6.07
N ALA A 125 8.54 -12.63 -6.88
CA ALA A 125 9.41 -11.45 -7.02
C ALA A 125 9.70 -10.76 -5.68
N ALA A 126 8.79 -10.88 -4.70
CA ALA A 126 8.96 -10.38 -3.34
C ALA A 126 10.13 -11.03 -2.56
N GLU A 127 10.56 -12.23 -2.95
CA GLU A 127 11.69 -12.95 -2.33
C GLU A 127 13.03 -12.69 -3.02
N VAL A 128 13.05 -11.90 -4.10
CA VAL A 128 14.27 -11.46 -4.78
C VAL A 128 15.04 -10.50 -3.87
N VAL A 129 16.34 -10.67 -3.76
CA VAL A 129 17.21 -9.85 -2.90
C VAL A 129 18.38 -9.26 -3.68
N PRO A 130 19.00 -8.16 -3.19
CA PRO A 130 20.22 -7.63 -3.79
C PRO A 130 21.31 -8.70 -3.88
N GLY A 131 21.91 -8.82 -5.07
CA GLY A 131 22.91 -9.82 -5.43
C GLY A 131 22.38 -11.14 -5.98
N ASP A 132 21.06 -11.35 -6.06
CA ASP A 132 20.51 -12.45 -6.87
C ASP A 132 20.91 -12.30 -8.34
N VAL A 133 21.02 -13.42 -9.05
CA VAL A 133 21.21 -13.43 -10.51
C VAL A 133 19.88 -13.74 -11.16
N LEU A 134 19.25 -12.74 -11.77
CA LEU A 134 18.04 -12.87 -12.57
C LEU A 134 18.38 -13.49 -13.93
N LEU A 135 17.54 -14.43 -14.35
CA LEU A 135 17.58 -15.03 -15.68
C LEU A 135 16.37 -14.54 -16.46
N LEU A 136 16.64 -13.75 -17.48
CA LEU A 136 15.64 -13.04 -18.26
C LEU A 136 15.46 -13.70 -19.62
N GLY A 137 14.21 -13.87 -20.02
CA GLY A 137 13.81 -14.28 -21.36
C GLY A 137 12.59 -13.51 -21.84
N GLU A 138 12.22 -13.74 -23.10
CA GLU A 138 11.08 -13.05 -23.73
C GLU A 138 9.79 -13.20 -22.93
N GLY A 139 9.11 -12.07 -22.72
CA GLY A 139 7.88 -11.96 -21.93
C GLY A 139 8.10 -11.78 -20.42
N ASP A 140 9.33 -11.94 -19.92
CA ASP A 140 9.60 -11.76 -18.50
C ASP A 140 9.51 -10.27 -18.11
N VAL A 141 8.98 -10.02 -16.92
CA VAL A 141 9.06 -8.72 -16.26
C VAL A 141 10.31 -8.71 -15.38
N VAL A 142 11.12 -7.65 -15.49
CA VAL A 142 12.30 -7.47 -14.65
C VAL A 142 11.85 -7.21 -13.21
N ALA A 143 12.10 -8.18 -12.32
CA ALA A 143 11.55 -8.18 -10.96
C ALA A 143 12.17 -7.13 -10.00
N ALA A 144 13.40 -6.71 -10.25
CA ALA A 144 14.14 -5.78 -9.40
C ALA A 144 15.15 -5.00 -10.25
N ASP A 145 15.63 -3.86 -9.73
CA ASP A 145 16.69 -3.12 -10.41
C ASP A 145 17.95 -3.98 -10.43
N ALA A 146 18.57 -4.10 -11.60
CA ALA A 146 19.69 -5.01 -11.81
C ALA A 146 20.71 -4.42 -12.78
N GLU A 147 21.91 -5.00 -12.80
CA GLU A 147 22.95 -4.70 -13.76
C GLU A 147 23.17 -5.92 -14.65
N LEU A 148 23.05 -5.74 -15.96
CA LEU A 148 23.10 -6.82 -16.93
C LEU A 148 24.53 -7.39 -17.00
N ALA A 149 24.70 -8.67 -16.75
CA ALA A 149 25.99 -9.35 -16.84
C ALA A 149 26.22 -9.93 -18.23
N GLU A 150 25.18 -10.49 -18.84
CA GLU A 150 25.23 -11.11 -20.17
C GLU A 150 23.94 -10.81 -20.93
N ALA A 151 24.05 -10.54 -22.22
CA ALA A 151 22.92 -10.22 -23.10
C ALA A 151 23.03 -10.98 -24.42
N SER A 152 21.90 -11.44 -24.94
CA SER A 152 21.79 -12.02 -26.28
C SER A 152 20.58 -11.41 -26.97
N ALA A 153 20.86 -10.34 -27.73
CA ALA A 153 19.87 -9.53 -28.45
C ALA A 153 18.69 -9.10 -27.56
N LEU A 154 19.01 -8.66 -26.33
CA LEU A 154 18.05 -8.32 -25.30
C LEU A 154 17.42 -6.96 -25.60
N LEU A 155 16.10 -6.94 -25.71
CA LEU A 155 15.31 -5.76 -26.01
C LEU A 155 14.27 -5.56 -24.90
N LEU A 156 14.26 -4.39 -24.27
CA LEU A 156 13.35 -4.07 -23.16
C LEU A 156 12.35 -2.98 -23.54
N ASP A 157 11.12 -3.13 -23.09
CA ASP A 157 10.11 -2.08 -23.03
C ASP A 157 10.23 -1.36 -21.68
N GLU A 158 10.67 -0.10 -21.72
CA GLU A 158 10.84 0.77 -20.55
C GLU A 158 9.68 1.77 -20.36
N SER A 159 8.58 1.61 -21.09
CA SER A 159 7.43 2.54 -21.07
C SER A 159 6.86 2.79 -19.68
N MET A 160 6.92 1.80 -18.78
CA MET A 160 6.49 1.93 -17.38
C MET A 160 7.32 2.95 -16.58
N LEU A 161 8.58 3.18 -16.96
CA LEU A 161 9.49 4.10 -16.27
C LEU A 161 9.67 5.43 -17.00
N THR A 162 9.72 5.39 -18.34
CA THR A 162 10.05 6.54 -19.17
C THR A 162 8.82 7.15 -19.87
N GLY A 163 7.75 6.39 -20.04
CA GLY A 163 6.58 6.76 -20.85
C GLY A 163 6.77 6.56 -22.35
N GLU A 164 7.95 6.11 -22.80
CA GLU A 164 8.27 5.90 -24.21
C GLU A 164 8.07 4.42 -24.57
N SER A 165 7.23 4.12 -25.57
CA SER A 165 6.92 2.74 -25.98
C SER A 165 7.91 2.15 -26.99
N VAL A 166 9.00 2.85 -27.31
CA VAL A 166 10.03 2.33 -28.23
C VAL A 166 10.95 1.41 -27.45
N PRO A 167 11.05 0.12 -27.81
CA PRO A 167 11.93 -0.81 -27.11
C PRO A 167 13.40 -0.43 -27.26
N VAL A 168 14.19 -0.67 -26.22
CA VAL A 168 15.60 -0.29 -26.11
C VAL A 168 16.46 -1.55 -26.06
N ASP A 169 17.50 -1.62 -26.90
CA ASP A 169 18.50 -2.69 -26.85
C ASP A 169 19.40 -2.54 -25.60
N LYS A 170 19.78 -3.66 -25.01
CA LYS A 170 20.64 -3.71 -23.83
C LYS A 170 21.82 -4.64 -24.02
N ASP A 171 22.99 -4.16 -23.57
CA ASP A 171 24.25 -4.88 -23.58
C ASP A 171 24.79 -5.09 -22.15
N ALA A 172 25.78 -5.98 -22.02
CA ALA A 172 26.41 -6.25 -20.73
C ALA A 172 26.98 -4.96 -20.11
N GLY A 173 26.67 -4.73 -18.83
CA GLY A 173 26.97 -3.51 -18.07
C GLY A 173 25.81 -2.53 -17.99
N ASP A 174 24.76 -2.68 -18.82
CA ASP A 174 23.63 -1.76 -18.79
C ASP A 174 22.73 -2.01 -17.56
N PRO A 175 22.17 -0.93 -16.97
CA PRO A 175 21.19 -1.05 -15.91
C PRO A 175 19.83 -1.49 -16.47
N LEU A 176 19.16 -2.35 -15.70
CA LEU A 176 17.79 -2.77 -15.90
C LEU A 176 16.92 -2.21 -14.77
N GLY A 177 15.78 -1.62 -15.12
CA GLY A 177 14.81 -1.12 -14.15
C GLY A 177 13.75 -2.17 -13.82
N ALA A 178 13.36 -2.25 -12.54
CA ALA A 178 12.22 -3.04 -12.13
C ALA A 178 10.95 -2.64 -12.90
N GLY A 179 10.11 -3.61 -13.27
CA GLY A 179 8.84 -3.38 -13.98
C GLY A 179 8.96 -3.18 -15.50
N THR A 180 10.18 -3.17 -16.05
CA THR A 180 10.40 -3.22 -17.51
C THR A 180 10.15 -4.63 -18.04
N VAL A 181 9.78 -4.76 -19.32
CA VAL A 181 9.38 -6.05 -19.92
C VAL A 181 10.36 -6.45 -21.01
N VAL A 182 10.80 -7.70 -21.00
CA VAL A 182 11.64 -8.26 -22.07
C VAL A 182 10.79 -8.52 -23.30
N VAL A 183 10.96 -7.70 -24.33
CA VAL A 183 10.28 -7.84 -25.61
C VAL A 183 10.90 -8.96 -26.43
N ARG A 184 12.23 -9.08 -26.40
CA ARG A 184 12.98 -10.04 -27.21
C ARG A 184 14.32 -10.39 -26.57
N GLY A 185 14.82 -11.58 -26.87
CA GLY A 185 16.14 -12.04 -26.45
C GLY A 185 16.18 -12.61 -25.03
N ARG A 186 17.39 -12.72 -24.50
CA ARG A 186 17.66 -13.30 -23.18
C ARG A 186 18.88 -12.67 -22.54
N GLY A 187 18.95 -12.71 -21.22
CA GLY A 187 20.08 -12.16 -20.48
C GLY A 187 20.17 -12.69 -19.06
N ALA A 188 21.31 -12.44 -18.43
CA ALA A 188 21.52 -12.68 -17.01
C ALA A 188 21.91 -11.36 -16.35
N ALA A 189 21.26 -10.98 -15.26
CA ALA A 189 21.49 -9.70 -14.59
C ALA A 189 21.66 -9.90 -13.08
N THR A 190 22.53 -9.12 -12.44
CA THR A 190 22.71 -9.16 -10.99
C THR A 190 21.89 -8.06 -10.33
N VAL A 191 21.04 -8.42 -9.37
CA VAL A 191 20.17 -7.46 -8.67
C VAL A 191 21.00 -6.47 -7.87
N THR A 192 20.76 -5.18 -8.08
CA THR A 192 21.46 -4.08 -7.41
C THR A 192 20.60 -3.43 -6.33
N ALA A 193 19.29 -3.32 -6.55
CA ALA A 193 18.36 -2.74 -5.59
C ALA A 193 16.95 -3.36 -5.68
N THR A 194 16.28 -3.47 -4.53
CA THR A 194 14.94 -4.04 -4.39
C THR A 194 14.02 -3.10 -3.61
N GLY A 195 12.70 -3.32 -3.72
CA GLY A 195 11.67 -2.68 -2.90
C GLY A 195 11.79 -1.16 -2.87
N ALA A 196 11.76 -0.56 -1.67
CA ALA A 196 11.85 0.89 -1.48
C ALA A 196 13.15 1.51 -2.02
N SER A 197 14.24 0.74 -2.13
CA SER A 197 15.51 1.22 -2.66
C SER A 197 15.60 1.17 -4.19
N SER A 198 14.68 0.49 -4.88
CA SER A 198 14.59 0.49 -6.35
C SER A 198 14.20 1.87 -6.91
N ALA A 199 14.37 2.09 -8.22
CA ALA A 199 13.95 3.28 -8.92
C ALA A 199 12.44 3.51 -8.79
N LEU A 200 11.62 2.48 -9.03
CA LEU A 200 10.18 2.49 -8.79
C LEU A 200 9.86 2.80 -7.32
N GLY A 201 10.59 2.20 -6.39
CA GLY A 201 10.44 2.46 -4.95
C GLY A 201 10.68 3.92 -4.58
N ARG A 202 11.74 4.53 -5.12
CA ARG A 202 12.06 5.95 -4.92
C ARG A 202 11.03 6.86 -5.56
N ILE A 203 10.55 6.55 -6.77
CA ILE A 203 9.48 7.30 -7.44
C ILE A 203 8.19 7.22 -6.62
N ALA A 204 7.80 6.02 -6.17
CA ALA A 204 6.62 5.83 -5.34
C ALA A 204 6.72 6.59 -4.01
N ALA A 205 7.90 6.66 -3.39
CA ALA A 205 8.12 7.44 -2.17
C ALA A 205 7.95 8.95 -2.39
N LEU A 206 8.28 9.48 -3.57
CA LEU A 206 8.01 10.88 -3.94
C LEU A 206 6.52 11.13 -4.19
N LEU A 207 5.77 10.12 -4.60
CA LEU A 207 4.32 10.18 -4.84
C LEU A 207 3.49 9.90 -3.59
N ASP A 208 4.04 9.29 -2.53
CA ASP A 208 3.34 9.05 -1.25
C ASP A 208 3.21 10.33 -0.40
N ASP A 209 3.13 11.49 -1.05
CA ASP A 209 2.62 12.70 -0.43
C ASP A 209 1.09 12.56 -0.30
N ARG A 210 0.69 11.92 0.81
CA ARG A 210 -0.65 11.94 1.42
C ARG A 210 -1.80 12.06 0.40
N ARG A 211 -2.21 10.93 -0.21
CA ARG A 211 -3.47 10.78 -0.96
C ARG A 211 -4.57 11.67 -0.35
N GLU A 212 -4.82 12.81 -0.98
CA GLU A 212 -5.87 13.73 -0.57
C GLU A 212 -7.22 13.03 -0.73
N PRO A 213 -8.22 13.33 0.13
CA PRO A 213 -9.54 12.72 0.01
C PRO A 213 -10.09 12.96 -1.39
N THR A 214 -10.73 11.94 -1.98
CA THR A 214 -11.28 12.08 -3.34
C THR A 214 -12.35 13.17 -3.39
N PRO A 215 -12.58 13.83 -4.54
CA PRO A 215 -13.63 14.85 -4.66
C PRO A 215 -15.02 14.36 -4.24
N LEU A 216 -15.31 13.06 -4.41
CA LEU A 216 -16.55 12.44 -3.96
C LEU A 216 -16.63 12.31 -2.43
N GLN A 217 -15.54 11.90 -1.77
CA GLN A 217 -15.49 11.84 -0.30
C GLN A 217 -15.69 13.22 0.32
N HIS A 218 -15.10 14.27 -0.26
CA HIS A 218 -15.34 15.65 0.17
C HIS A 218 -16.82 16.06 0.05
N ARG A 219 -17.48 15.68 -1.05
CA ARG A 219 -18.92 15.95 -1.26
C ARG A 219 -19.79 15.20 -0.26
N LEU A 220 -19.51 13.92 -0.02
CA LEU A 220 -20.25 13.12 0.97
C LEU A 220 -20.07 13.67 2.38
N ALA A 221 -18.85 14.05 2.77
CA ALA A 221 -18.59 14.68 4.06
C ALA A 221 -19.27 16.05 4.19
N ALA A 222 -19.36 16.82 3.11
CA ALA A 222 -20.11 18.08 3.09
C ALA A 222 -21.63 17.85 3.25
N LEU A 223 -22.20 16.89 2.52
CA LEU A 223 -23.61 16.50 2.66
C LEU A 223 -23.93 16.01 4.07
N GLY A 224 -23.07 15.17 4.65
CA GLY A 224 -23.20 14.71 6.03
C GLY A 224 -23.22 15.86 7.03
N ARG A 225 -22.34 16.86 6.87
CA ARG A 225 -22.33 18.07 7.71
C ARG A 225 -23.61 18.90 7.58
N VAL A 226 -24.15 19.04 6.37
CA VAL A 226 -25.41 19.77 6.15
C VAL A 226 -26.57 19.04 6.83
N LEU A 227 -26.70 17.72 6.63
CA LEU A 227 -27.74 16.92 7.27
C LEU A 227 -27.64 16.97 8.80
N ALA A 228 -26.43 16.88 9.35
CA ALA A 228 -26.19 17.01 10.78
C ALA A 228 -26.62 18.39 11.31
N ALA A 229 -26.26 19.47 10.61
CA ALA A 229 -26.64 20.84 11.00
C ALA A 229 -28.16 21.06 10.96
N VAL A 230 -28.84 20.59 9.91
CA VAL A 230 -30.31 20.67 9.80
C VAL A 230 -30.98 19.92 10.95
N THR A 231 -30.50 18.73 11.27
CA THR A 231 -31.02 17.92 12.38
C THR A 231 -30.86 18.64 13.72
N LEU A 232 -29.68 19.21 13.98
CA LEU A 232 -29.39 19.99 15.19
C LEU A 232 -30.31 21.21 15.33
N ILE A 233 -30.53 21.95 14.25
CA ILE A 233 -31.44 23.11 14.24
C ILE A 233 -32.87 22.66 14.55
N LEU A 234 -33.34 21.57 13.94
CA LEU A 234 -34.68 21.04 14.17
C LEU A 234 -34.87 20.58 15.61
N CYS A 235 -33.89 19.85 16.17
CA CYS A 235 -33.89 19.44 17.58
C CYS A 235 -33.94 20.66 18.51
N ALA A 236 -33.13 21.68 18.26
CA ALA A 236 -33.13 22.92 19.06
C ALA A 236 -34.48 23.66 18.97
N LEU A 237 -35.09 23.71 17.79
CA LEU A 237 -36.41 24.32 17.58
C LEU A 237 -37.51 23.58 18.35
N VAL A 238 -37.54 22.25 18.26
CA VAL A 238 -38.51 21.41 18.99
C VAL A 238 -38.33 21.56 20.50
N PHE A 239 -37.08 21.56 20.99
CA PHE A 239 -36.78 21.78 22.40
C PHE A 239 -37.26 23.15 22.89
N ALA A 240 -36.96 24.22 22.13
CA ALA A 240 -37.42 25.57 22.46
C ALA A 240 -38.96 25.69 22.46
N LEU A 241 -39.63 25.08 21.48
CA LEU A 241 -41.10 25.02 21.43
C LEU A 241 -41.68 24.22 22.61
N GLY A 242 -41.02 23.14 23.04
CA GLY A 242 -41.40 22.36 24.22
C GLY A 242 -41.34 23.20 25.50
N LEU A 243 -40.25 23.96 25.69
CA LEU A 243 -40.09 24.88 26.81
C LEU A 243 -41.15 25.98 26.82
N VAL A 244 -41.45 26.59 25.67
CA VAL A 244 -42.47 27.65 25.56
C VAL A 244 -43.89 27.12 25.79
N ARG A 245 -44.16 25.86 25.41
CA ARG A 245 -45.47 25.21 25.63
C ARG A 245 -45.65 24.62 27.04
N GLY A 246 -44.63 24.69 27.89
CA GLY A 246 -44.70 24.19 29.26
C GLY A 246 -44.79 22.66 29.37
N LEU A 247 -44.39 21.92 28.32
CA LEU A 247 -44.24 20.46 28.45
C LEU A 247 -43.03 20.19 29.36
N PRO A 248 -43.18 19.36 30.41
CA PRO A 248 -42.04 18.99 31.24
C PRO A 248 -41.00 18.25 30.38
N PRO A 249 -39.70 18.44 30.63
CA PRO A 249 -38.66 17.63 30.00
C PRO A 249 -38.82 16.21 30.54
N GLY A 250 -39.45 15.34 29.75
CA GLY A 250 -39.55 13.90 29.98
C GLY A 250 -38.33 13.20 29.42
#